data_AF-A0A7V1H0Q4-F1
#
_entry.id   AF-A0A7V1H0Q4-F1
#
_cell.length_a   1.000
_cell.length_b   1.000
_cell.length_c   1.000
_cell.angle_alpha   90.00
_cell.angle_beta   90.00
_cell.angle_gamma   90.00
#
_symmetry.space_group_name_H-M   'P 1'
#
loop_
_entity.id
_entity.type
_entity.pdbx_description
1 polymer ?
#
loop_
_entity_poly.entity_id
_entity_poly.type
_entity_poly.pdbx_seq_one_letter_code
_entity_poly.pdbx_strand_id
1 'polypeptide(L)' 'MKIFIDSAVVSDVAEAASWGIIDGVTTNPTLAAKAGQDYETALREISALVAGPISAEVIGSTKSEMIDEARQLAQIAEN' A
#
# COMPACT_ATOMS: atom_id res chain seq x y z
N MET A 1 5.79 15.67 12.87
CA MET A 1 6.23 14.26 12.71
C MET A 1 5.05 13.51 12.12
N LYS A 2 5.26 12.63 11.14
CA LYS A 2 4.20 11.78 10.60
C LYS A 2 4.41 10.32 11.01
N ILE A 3 3.34 9.55 11.19
CA ILE A 3 3.36 8.14 11.58
C ILE A 3 2.74 7.31 10.45
N PHE A 4 3.49 6.35 9.95
CA PHE A 4 3.04 5.47 8.87
C PHE A 4 3.04 4.04 9.41
N ILE A 5 2.01 3.27 9.10
CA ILE A 5 1.99 1.83 9.39
C ILE A 5 2.63 1.06 8.23
N ASP A 6 3.49 0.11 8.55
CA ASP A 6 4.12 -0.78 7.56
C ASP A 6 3.38 -2.12 7.54
N SER A 7 2.35 -2.23 6.72
CA SER A 7 1.53 -3.44 6.60
C SER A 7 0.78 -3.48 5.28
N ALA A 8 0.63 -4.69 4.72
CA ALA A 8 -0.29 -4.98 3.63
C ALA A 8 -1.48 -5.84 4.09
N VAL A 9 -1.65 -6.04 5.41
CA VAL A 9 -2.78 -6.73 6.01
C VAL A 9 -3.89 -5.72 6.28
N VAL A 10 -5.01 -5.86 5.59
CA VAL A 10 -6.09 -4.87 5.59
C VAL A 10 -6.72 -4.68 6.97
N SER A 11 -6.81 -5.74 7.78
CA SER A 11 -7.32 -5.64 9.16
C SER A 11 -6.40 -4.80 10.06
N ASP A 12 -5.08 -4.95 9.93
CA ASP A 12 -4.11 -4.20 10.74
C ASP A 12 -4.16 -2.71 10.40
N VAL A 13 -4.28 -2.40 9.10
CA VAL A 13 -4.44 -1.04 8.62
C VAL A 13 -5.76 -0.45 9.11
N ALA A 14 -6.87 -1.19 9.02
CA ALA A 14 -8.17 -0.73 9.51
C ALA A 14 -8.14 -0.42 11.00
N GLU A 15 -7.50 -1.28 11.81
CA GLU A 15 -7.32 -1.06 13.24
C GLU A 15 -6.48 0.19 13.52
N ALA A 16 -5.31 0.32 12.89
CA ALA A 16 -4.43 1.48 13.08
C ALA A 16 -5.07 2.80 12.61
N ALA A 17 -5.83 2.76 11.51
CA ALA A 17 -6.62 3.89 11.04
C ALA A 17 -7.71 4.29 12.06
N SER A 18 -8.35 3.31 12.71
CA SER A 18 -9.37 3.56 13.73
C SER A 18 -8.84 4.29 14.97
N TRP A 19 -7.54 4.16 15.27
CA TRP A 19 -6.90 4.88 16.36
C TRP A 19 -6.70 6.37 16.05
N GLY A 20 -6.76 6.76 14.77
CA GLY A 20 -6.58 8.15 14.33
C GLY A 20 -5.16 8.69 14.48
N ILE A 21 -4.15 7.81 14.53
CA ILE A 21 -2.75 8.20 14.76
C ILE A 21 -1.86 8.06 13.52
N ILE A 22 -2.32 7.36 12.47
CA ILE A 22 -1.54 7.15 11.25
C ILE A 22 -1.86 8.22 10.20
N ASP A 23 -0.82 8.69 9.52
CA ASP A 23 -0.87 9.64 8.42
C ASP A 23 -0.81 8.96 7.04
N GLY A 24 -0.49 7.66 6.98
CA GLY A 24 -0.29 6.93 5.75
C GLY A 24 0.13 5.48 5.98
N VAL A 25 0.39 4.77 4.88
CA VAL A 25 0.75 3.34 4.88
C VAL A 25 1.98 3.12 3.99
N THR A 26 2.90 2.27 4.43
CA THR A 26 3.94 1.70 3.56
C THR A 26 3.63 0.22 3.33
N THR A 27 3.76 -0.22 2.08
CA THR A 27 3.46 -1.60 1.69
C THR A 27 4.55 -2.12 0.77
N ASN A 28 4.66 -3.45 0.69
CA ASN A 28 5.46 -4.12 -0.32
C ASN A 28 4.83 -5.49 -0.66
N PRO A 29 5.18 -6.08 -1.81
CA PRO A 29 4.67 -7.39 -2.22
C PRO A 29 4.93 -8.51 -1.21
N THR A 30 6.03 -8.43 -0.45
CA THR A 30 6.38 -9.46 0.55
C THR A 30 5.40 -9.49 1.72
N LEU A 31 4.96 -8.31 2.20
CA LEU A 31 3.94 -8.22 3.26
C LEU A 31 2.61 -8.81 2.79
N ALA A 32 2.18 -8.49 1.57
CA ALA A 32 0.94 -9.04 1.00
C ALA A 32 1.03 -10.55 0.80
N ALA A 33 2.17 -11.05 0.29
CA ALA A 33 2.41 -12.48 0.13
C ALA A 33 2.39 -13.23 1.48
N LYS A 34 2.95 -12.65 2.54
CA LYS A 34 2.88 -13.23 3.90
C LYS A 34 1.46 -13.25 4.45
N ALA A 35 0.64 -12.27 4.07
CA ALA A 35 -0.78 -12.22 4.40
C ALA A 35 -1.64 -13.20 3.55
N GLY A 36 -1.06 -13.79 2.50
CA GLY A 36 -1.79 -14.64 1.56
C GLY A 36 -2.77 -13.87 0.68
N GLN A 37 -2.56 -12.57 0.49
CA GLN A 37 -3.44 -11.68 -0.25
C GLN A 37 -2.77 -11.20 -1.54
N ASP A 38 -3.55 -11.04 -2.60
CA ASP A 38 -3.11 -10.39 -3.83
C ASP A 38 -2.76 -8.91 -3.56
N TYR A 39 -1.61 -8.46 -4.06
CA TYR A 39 -1.06 -7.17 -3.68
C TYR A 39 -1.90 -5.99 -4.20
N GLU A 40 -2.40 -6.07 -5.44
CA GLU A 40 -3.25 -5.02 -5.99
C GLU A 40 -4.59 -4.94 -5.25
N THR A 41 -5.16 -6.10 -4.89
CA THR A 41 -6.37 -6.18 -4.06
C THR A 41 -6.14 -5.54 -2.70
N ALA A 42 -5.02 -5.83 -2.03
CA ALA A 42 -4.65 -5.19 -0.76
C ALA A 42 -4.52 -3.67 -0.90
N LEU A 43 -3.84 -3.17 -1.94
CA LEU A 43 -3.70 -1.73 -2.20
C LEU A 43 -5.05 -1.04 -2.40
N ARG A 44 -5.96 -1.65 -3.17
CA ARG A 44 -7.32 -1.13 -3.38
C ARG A 44 -8.09 -1.02 -2.06
N GLU A 45 -8.07 -2.07 -1.25
CA GLU A 45 -8.75 -2.08 0.04
C GLU A 45 -8.13 -1.05 1.02
N ILE A 46 -6.80 -0.99 1.12
CA ILE A 46 -6.08 -0.01 1.95
C ILE A 46 -6.37 1.43 1.51
N SER A 47 -6.40 1.70 0.20
CA SER A 47 -6.69 3.03 -0.35
C SER A 47 -8.09 3.53 -0.02
N ALA A 48 -9.06 2.63 0.16
CA ALA A 48 -10.41 2.97 0.60
C ALA A 48 -10.49 3.27 2.11
N LEU A 49 -9.53 2.80 2.91
CA LEU A 49 -9.51 2.95 4.37
C LEU A 49 -8.72 4.16 4.85
N VAL A 50 -7.64 4.49 4.14
CA VAL A 50 -6.69 5.54 4.53
C VAL A 50 -6.68 6.62 3.46
N ALA A 51 -7.05 7.85 3.82
CA ALA A 51 -7.01 9.00 2.91
C ALA A 51 -5.60 9.60 2.72
N GLY A 52 -4.65 9.21 3.58
CA GLY A 52 -3.26 9.63 3.51
C GLY A 52 -2.43 8.83 2.50
N PRO A 53 -1.13 9.16 2.34
CA PRO A 53 -0.30 8.57 1.32
C PRO A 53 -0.08 7.07 1.49
N ILE A 54 -0.10 6.34 0.39
CA ILE A 54 0.21 4.89 0.36
C ILE A 54 1.44 4.65 -0.50
N SER A 55 2.51 4.16 0.11
CA SER A 55 3.69 3.72 -0.64
C SER A 55 3.49 2.29 -1.12
N ALA A 56 3.46 2.11 -2.44
CA ALA A 56 3.39 0.81 -3.10
C ALA A 56 4.70 0.50 -3.83
N GLU A 57 5.28 -0.66 -3.59
CA GLU A 57 6.57 -1.08 -4.16
C GLU A 57 6.38 -1.85 -5.48
N VAL A 58 7.18 -1.49 -6.49
CA VAL A 58 7.27 -2.20 -7.77
C VAL A 58 8.23 -3.40 -7.66
N ILE A 59 8.07 -4.41 -8.52
CA ILE A 59 8.89 -5.63 -8.52
C ILE A 59 9.97 -5.57 -9.60
N GLY A 60 9.71 -4.85 -10.70
CA GLY A 60 10.61 -4.69 -11.83
C GLY A 60 12.03 -4.31 -11.41
N SER A 61 13.03 -4.92 -12.06
CA SER A 61 14.46 -4.68 -11.74
C SER A 61 15.13 -3.75 -12.76
N THR A 62 14.48 -3.47 -13.88
CA THR A 62 14.92 -2.49 -14.87
C THR A 62 14.14 -1.19 -14.75
N LYS A 63 14.75 -0.09 -15.20
CA LYS A 63 14.10 1.23 -15.24
C LYS A 63 12.76 1.21 -15.98
N SER A 64 12.67 0.50 -17.11
CA SER A 64 11.44 0.42 -17.90
C SER A 64 10.34 -0.31 -17.15
N GLU A 65 10.65 -1.48 -16.59
CA GLU A 65 9.68 -2.27 -15.80
C GLU A 65 9.16 -1.46 -14.61
N MET A 66 10.06 -0.84 -13.84
CA MET A 66 9.68 -0.01 -12.69
C MET A 66 8.75 1.15 -13.08
N ILE A 67 9.01 1.82 -14.21
CA ILE A 67 8.18 2.94 -14.67
C ILE A 67 6.79 2.45 -15.11
N ASP A 68 6.72 1.33 -15.82
CA ASP A 68 5.46 0.81 -16.33
C ASP A 68 4.59 0.26 -15.19
N GLU A 69 5.17 -0.48 -14.25
CA GLU A 69 4.49 -0.93 -13.03
C GLU A 69 4.04 0.24 -12.15
N ALA A 70 4.89 1.25 -11.94
CA ALA A 70 4.52 2.43 -11.15
C ALA A 70 3.32 3.18 -11.77
N ARG A 71 3.24 3.26 -13.10
CA ARG A 71 2.08 3.86 -13.79
C ARG A 71 0.80 3.03 -13.63
N GLN A 72 0.90 1.71 -13.52
CA GLN A 72 -0.25 0.85 -13.23
C GLN A 72 -0.71 1.04 -11.78
N LEU A 73 0.22 1.04 -10.82
CA LEU A 73 -0.10 1.25 -9.41
C LEU A 73 -0.72 2.64 -9.17
N ALA A 74 -0.22 3.68 -9.82
CA ALA A 74 -0.77 5.04 -9.72
C ALA A 74 -2.21 5.18 -10.27
N GLN A 75 -2.76 4.17 -10.97
CA GLN A 75 -4.16 4.15 -11.41
C GLN A 75 -5.10 3.57 -10.37
N ILE A 76 -4.58 2.98 -9.28
CA ILE A 76 -5.39 2.36 -8.24
C ILE A 76 -6.18 3.41 -7.46
N ALA A 77 -5.47 4.43 -6.97
CA ALA A 77 -6.02 5.54 -6.20
C ALA A 77 -5.10 6.78 -6.32
N GLU A 78 -5.63 7.97 -5.97
CA GLU A 78 -4.87 9.23 -6.03
C GLU A 78 -3.83 9.36 -4.91
N ASN A 79 -4.07 8.70 -3.77
CA ASN A 79 -3.31 8.83 -2.53
C ASN A 79 -2.23 7.77 -2.34
#